data_AF-A0A656A5J9-F1
#
_entry.id   AF-A0A656A5J9-F1
#
_cell.length_a   1.000
_cell.length_b   1.000
_cell.length_c   1.000
_cell.angle_alpha   90.00
_cell.angle_beta   90.00
_cell.angle_gamma   90.00
#
_symmetry.space_group_name_H-M   'P 1'
#
loop_
_entity.id
_entity.type
_entity.pdbx_description
1 polymer ?
#
loop_
_entity_poly.entity_id
_entity_poly.type
_entity_poly.pdbx_seq_one_letter_code
_entity_poly.pdbx_strand_id
1 'polypeptide(L)'
;MNDVIGSIGQAIGLAKRLREISKNIEDAEFTNVLADLNRELATTKLALADVIEQNAQLKMEVNELKNSQGSNIGDLEFRGFAYFKNNNDGPFCSACYETKNQQVRLSKTTGMRQSLGDFKCPSCNQTYSSQ
;
A
#
# COMPACT_ATOMS: atom_id res chain seq x y z
N MET A 1 -4.72 -1.62 -16.37
CA MET A 1 -3.32 -1.47 -16.82
C MET A 1 -2.94 -2.49 -17.89
N ASN A 2 -3.22 -3.79 -17.72
CA ASN A 2 -3.00 -4.80 -18.79
C ASN A 2 -3.62 -4.44 -20.16
N ASP A 3 -4.76 -3.74 -20.13
CA ASP A 3 -5.47 -3.33 -21.34
C ASP A 3 -4.65 -2.38 -22.23
N VAL A 4 -3.89 -1.45 -21.62
CA VAL A 4 -3.14 -0.42 -22.37
C VAL A 4 -1.93 -1.00 -23.11
N ILE A 5 -1.19 -1.95 -22.50
CA ILE A 5 -0.13 -2.69 -23.20
C ILE A 5 -0.72 -3.48 -24.38
N GLY A 6 -1.92 -4.05 -24.20
CA GLY A 6 -2.67 -4.72 -25.25
C GLY A 6 -2.98 -3.79 -26.42
N SER A 7 -3.54 -2.61 -26.14
CA SER A 7 -3.85 -1.60 -27.16
C SER A 7 -2.62 -1.13 -27.93
N ILE A 8 -1.49 -0.90 -27.26
CA ILE A 8 -0.22 -0.54 -27.95
C ILE A 8 0.27 -1.72 -28.81
N GLY A 9 0.14 -2.96 -28.32
CA GLY A 9 0.43 -4.16 -29.10
C GLY A 9 -0.40 -4.24 -30.39
N GLN A 10 -1.68 -3.91 -30.31
CA GLN A 10 -2.57 -3.83 -31.47
C GLN A 10 -2.14 -2.70 -32.42
N ALA A 11 -1.79 -1.52 -31.91
CA ALA A 11 -1.29 -0.40 -32.71
C ALA A 11 0.00 -0.76 -33.47
N ILE A 12 0.95 -1.45 -32.82
CA ILE A 12 2.15 -1.99 -33.49
C ILE A 12 1.75 -2.99 -34.59
N GLY A 13 0.77 -3.84 -34.33
CA GLY A 13 0.22 -4.76 -35.34
C GLY A 13 -0.34 -4.03 -36.57
N LEU A 14 -1.06 -2.93 -36.36
CA LEU A 14 -1.60 -2.09 -37.43
C LEU A 14 -0.47 -1.37 -38.20
N ALA A 15 0.50 -0.80 -37.51
CA ALA A 15 1.65 -0.13 -38.13
C ALA A 15 2.51 -1.10 -38.96
N LYS A 16 2.65 -2.37 -38.54
CA LYS A 16 3.27 -3.43 -39.36
C LYS A 16 2.45 -3.74 -40.61
N ARG A 17 1.13 -3.85 -40.50
CA ARG A 17 0.25 -4.07 -41.67
C ARG A 17 0.34 -2.91 -42.66
N LEU A 18 0.37 -1.67 -42.18
CA LEU A 18 0.57 -0.49 -43.02
C LEU A 18 1.91 -0.53 -43.75
N ARG A 19 3.00 -0.97 -43.10
CA ARG A 19 4.31 -1.16 -43.73
C ARG A 19 4.30 -2.23 -44.82
N GLU A 20 3.56 -3.31 -44.64
CA GLU A 20 3.41 -4.33 -45.69
C GLU A 20 2.68 -3.78 -46.91
N ILE A 21 1.64 -2.95 -46.69
CA ILE A 21 0.92 -2.26 -47.76
C ILE A 21 1.83 -1.24 -48.45
N SER A 22 2.67 -0.52 -47.69
CA SER A 22 3.55 0.53 -48.20
C SER A 22 4.65 0.02 -49.13
N LYS A 23 4.98 -1.28 -49.12
CA LYS A 23 5.99 -1.84 -50.04
C LYS A 23 5.67 -1.65 -51.52
N ASN A 24 4.38 -1.49 -51.85
CA ASN A 24 3.91 -1.23 -53.21
C ASN A 24 3.80 0.28 -53.52
N ILE A 25 4.10 1.13 -52.54
CA ILE A 25 4.11 2.58 -52.66
C ILE A 25 5.59 2.96 -52.75
N GLU A 26 6.06 3.41 -53.91
CA GLU A 26 7.44 3.88 -54.12
C GLU A 26 7.67 5.28 -53.49
N ASP A 27 7.26 5.42 -52.23
CA ASP A 27 7.41 6.64 -51.43
C ASP A 27 8.33 6.34 -50.23
N ALA A 28 9.56 6.83 -50.34
CA ALA A 28 10.58 6.67 -49.33
C ALA A 28 10.27 7.46 -48.04
N GLU A 29 9.61 8.62 -48.16
CA GLU A 29 9.23 9.45 -47.01
C GLU A 29 8.15 8.72 -46.19
N PHE A 30 7.13 8.19 -46.87
CA PHE A 30 6.09 7.40 -46.22
C PHE A 30 6.65 6.15 -45.51
N THR A 31 7.58 5.44 -46.16
CA THR A 31 8.22 4.25 -45.58
C THR A 31 9.05 4.60 -44.34
N ASN A 32 9.79 5.72 -44.37
CA ASN A 32 10.56 6.20 -43.22
C ASN A 32 9.66 6.58 -42.05
N VAL A 33 8.60 7.36 -42.29
CA VAL A 33 7.65 7.75 -41.24
C VAL A 33 6.97 6.51 -40.60
N LEU A 34 6.65 5.48 -41.39
CA LEU A 34 6.13 4.22 -40.86
C LEU A 34 7.16 3.44 -40.04
N ALA A 35 8.44 3.50 -40.39
CA ALA A 35 9.50 2.89 -39.61
C ALA A 35 9.67 3.61 -38.27
N ASP A 36 9.65 4.95 -38.28
CA ASP A 36 9.72 5.78 -37.08
C ASP A 36 8.52 5.56 -36.16
N LEU A 37 7.30 5.50 -36.72
CA LEU A 37 6.09 5.17 -35.97
C LEU A 37 6.21 3.81 -35.25
N ASN A 38 6.69 2.78 -35.96
CA ASN A 38 6.88 1.46 -35.36
C ASN A 38 7.92 1.49 -34.22
N ARG A 39 8.99 2.28 -34.39
CA ARG A 39 10.02 2.46 -33.37
C ARG A 39 9.45 3.17 -32.14
N GLU A 40 8.75 4.28 -32.31
CA GLU A 40 8.16 5.05 -31.21
C GLU A 40 7.13 4.23 -30.44
N LEU A 41 6.30 3.44 -31.13
CA LEU A 41 5.36 2.54 -30.48
C LEU A 41 6.07 1.43 -29.68
N ALA A 42 7.17 0.88 -30.19
CA ALA A 42 7.95 -0.13 -29.48
C ALA A 42 8.62 0.46 -28.22
N THR A 43 9.24 1.64 -28.34
CA THR A 43 9.81 2.39 -27.22
C THR A 43 8.75 2.68 -26.16
N THR A 44 7.59 3.17 -26.58
CA THR A 44 6.46 3.46 -25.66
C THR A 44 5.99 2.20 -24.94
N LYS A 45 5.92 1.06 -25.63
CA LYS A 45 5.53 -0.22 -25.00
C LYS A 45 6.50 -0.64 -23.91
N LEU A 46 7.81 -0.48 -24.14
CA LEU A 46 8.84 -0.81 -23.16
C LEU A 46 8.80 0.12 -21.96
N ALA A 47 8.72 1.43 -22.18
CA ALA A 47 8.59 2.42 -21.12
C ALA A 47 7.34 2.18 -20.25
N LEU A 48 6.21 1.81 -20.87
CA LEU A 48 4.99 1.51 -20.13
C LEU A 48 5.12 0.22 -19.28
N ALA A 49 5.84 -0.79 -19.77
CA ALA A 49 6.09 -2.01 -19.02
C ALA A 49 6.91 -1.72 -17.74
N ASP A 50 7.95 -0.91 -17.87
CA ASP A 50 8.78 -0.45 -16.75
C ASP A 50 7.96 0.35 -15.71
N VAL A 51 7.11 1.28 -16.17
CA VAL A 51 6.21 2.03 -15.27
C VAL A 51 5.24 1.10 -14.53
N ILE A 52 4.72 0.06 -15.18
CA ILE A 52 3.83 -0.92 -14.54
C ILE A 52 4.57 -1.72 -13.47
N GLU A 53 5.80 -2.13 -13.74
CA GLU A 53 6.65 -2.84 -12.78
C GLU A 53 6.95 -1.97 -11.56
N GLN A 54 7.40 -0.73 -11.76
CA GLN A 54 7.65 0.23 -10.68
C GLN A 54 6.37 0.52 -9.88
N ASN A 55 5.22 0.66 -10.54
CA ASN A 55 3.94 0.87 -9.86
C ASN A 55 3.54 -0.34 -8.99
N ALA A 56 3.79 -1.56 -9.49
CA ALA A 56 3.56 -2.78 -8.72
C ALA A 56 4.48 -2.83 -7.49
N GLN A 57 5.76 -2.52 -7.64
CA GLN A 57 6.72 -2.48 -6.55
C GLN A 57 6.35 -1.45 -5.48
N LEU A 58 6.03 -0.21 -5.90
CA LEU A 58 5.57 0.84 -4.98
C LEU A 58 4.28 0.45 -4.25
N LYS A 59 3.34 -0.23 -4.92
CA LYS A 59 2.12 -0.74 -4.25
C LYS A 59 2.42 -1.81 -3.22
N MET A 60 3.38 -2.69 -3.49
CA MET A 60 3.83 -3.69 -2.51
C MET A 60 4.44 -2.99 -1.30
N GLU A 61 5.37 -2.05 -1.52
CA GLU A 61 6.00 -1.29 -0.44
C GLU A 61 4.98 -0.49 0.37
N VAL A 62 4.03 0.18 -0.27
CA VAL A 62 2.95 0.89 0.43
C VAL A 62 2.11 -0.08 1.27
N ASN A 63 1.81 -1.28 0.78
CA ASN A 63 1.09 -2.28 1.55
C ASN A 63 1.92 -2.82 2.72
N GLU A 64 3.21 -3.06 2.51
CA GLU A 64 4.13 -3.47 3.58
C GLU A 64 4.27 -2.38 4.66
N LEU A 65 4.40 -1.11 4.25
CA LEU A 65 4.41 0.03 5.15
C LEU A 65 3.09 0.17 5.91
N LYS A 66 1.94 0.01 5.24
CA LYS A 66 0.63 0.03 5.92
C LYS A 66 0.44 -1.14 6.89
N ASN A 67 0.96 -2.31 6.56
CA ASN A 67 0.86 -3.50 7.40
C ASN A 67 1.85 -3.45 8.58
N SER A 68 3.04 -2.88 8.39
CA SER A 68 4.05 -2.67 9.44
C SER A 68 3.70 -1.49 10.34
N GLN A 69 3.09 -0.43 9.80
CA GLN A 69 2.38 0.61 10.55
C GLN A 69 1.02 0.12 11.03
N GLY A 70 0.96 -1.11 11.56
CA GLY A 70 -0.25 -1.69 12.13
C GLY A 70 -0.99 -0.65 12.98
N SER A 71 -2.15 -0.20 12.48
CA SER A 71 -3.22 0.42 13.26
C SER A 71 -2.82 1.59 14.18
N ASN A 72 -2.87 2.84 13.68
CA ASN A 72 -3.07 4.04 14.50
C ASN A 72 -2.04 4.33 15.62
N ILE A 73 -0.76 4.04 15.41
CA ILE A 73 0.31 4.25 16.42
C ILE A 73 0.56 5.74 16.72
N GLY A 74 0.09 6.66 15.88
CA GLY A 74 0.55 8.06 15.89
C GLY A 74 0.15 8.94 17.09
N ASP A 75 -0.89 8.59 17.85
CA ASP A 75 -1.47 9.54 18.82
C ASP A 75 -1.57 8.97 20.24
N LEU A 76 -0.78 7.96 20.60
CA LEU A 76 -0.82 7.38 21.94
C LEU A 76 0.32 7.91 22.82
N GLU A 77 -0.03 8.67 23.85
CA GLU A 77 0.88 9.07 24.91
C GLU A 77 0.80 8.08 26.08
N PHE A 78 1.96 7.62 26.54
CA PHE A 78 2.04 6.82 27.76
C PHE A 78 1.90 7.73 28.99
N ARG A 79 0.86 7.51 29.80
CA ARG A 79 0.61 8.30 31.02
C ARG A 79 0.34 7.39 32.21
N GLY A 80 1.25 7.39 33.18
CA GLY A 80 1.15 6.58 34.40
C GLY A 80 1.31 5.08 34.11
N PHE A 81 0.20 4.37 33.92
CA PHE A 81 0.16 2.91 33.80
C PHE A 81 -0.34 2.40 32.43
N ALA A 82 -0.76 3.30 31.53
CA ALA A 82 -1.42 2.94 30.27
C ALA A 82 -1.18 3.99 29.17
N TYR A 83 -1.48 3.63 27.92
CA TYR A 83 -1.48 4.57 26.79
C TYR A 83 -2.84 5.27 26.66
N PHE A 84 -2.82 6.53 26.26
CA PHE A 84 -4.00 7.37 26.03
C PHE A 84 -3.86 8.10 24.70
N LYS A 85 -4.98 8.30 24.00
CA LYS A 85 -5.00 9.16 22.82
C LYS A 85 -4.90 10.64 23.21
N ASN A 86 -4.43 11.47 22.28
CA ASN A 86 -4.37 12.93 22.43
C ASN A 86 -5.70 13.57 22.94
N ASN A 87 -6.85 12.96 22.62
CA ASN A 87 -8.18 13.39 23.10
C ASN A 87 -8.55 12.86 24.51
N ASN A 88 -7.58 12.41 25.31
CA ASN A 88 -7.78 11.69 26.57
C ASN A 88 -8.61 10.40 26.45
N ASP A 89 -8.73 9.82 25.25
CA ASP A 89 -9.40 8.54 25.05
C ASP A 89 -8.46 7.41 25.47
N GLY A 90 -8.86 6.61 26.46
CA GLY A 90 -8.06 5.54 27.07
C GLY A 90 -8.73 5.04 28.35
N PRO A 91 -8.08 4.16 29.14
CA PRO A 91 -6.71 3.66 29.00
C PRO A 91 -6.57 2.44 28.07
N PHE A 92 -5.45 2.37 27.32
CA PHE A 92 -5.05 1.24 26.49
C PHE A 92 -3.91 0.44 27.12
N CYS A 93 -3.92 -0.88 26.92
CA CYS A 93 -2.96 -1.84 27.46
C CYS A 93 -1.56 -1.62 26.90
N SER A 94 -0.59 -1.28 27.76
CA SER A 94 0.82 -1.09 27.36
C SER A 94 1.46 -2.35 26.80
N ALA A 95 1.23 -3.50 27.44
CA ALA A 95 1.82 -4.76 27.00
C ALA A 95 1.33 -5.17 25.61
N CYS A 96 0.03 -5.00 25.31
CA CYS A 96 -0.53 -5.33 24.00
C CYS A 96 -0.05 -4.36 22.91
N TYR A 97 0.14 -3.09 23.26
CA TYR A 97 0.64 -2.09 22.33
C TYR A 97 2.12 -2.32 22.02
N GLU A 98 2.96 -2.55 23.04
CA GLU A 98 4.40 -2.73 22.85
C GLU A 98 4.78 -4.07 22.21
N THR A 99 4.07 -5.16 22.54
CA THR A 99 4.42 -6.50 22.04
C THR A 99 3.71 -6.89 20.76
N LYS A 100 2.49 -6.37 20.53
CA LYS A 100 1.63 -6.77 19.40
C LYS A 100 1.19 -5.60 18.53
N ASN A 101 1.57 -4.36 18.88
CA ASN A 101 1.15 -3.16 18.18
C ASN A 101 -0.39 -3.00 18.12
N GLN A 102 -1.08 -3.40 19.20
CA GLN A 102 -2.54 -3.42 19.28
C GLN A 102 -3.07 -2.49 20.37
N GLN A 103 -4.04 -1.64 20.00
CA GLN A 103 -4.75 -0.74 20.91
C GLN A 103 -5.89 -1.47 21.64
N VAL A 104 -5.56 -2.25 22.66
CA VAL A 104 -6.56 -2.96 23.47
C VAL A 104 -6.99 -2.10 24.65
N ARG A 105 -8.28 -1.71 24.70
CA ARG A 105 -8.84 -0.91 25.79
C ARG A 105 -8.90 -1.72 27.09
N LEU A 106 -8.46 -1.13 28.20
CA LEU A 106 -8.53 -1.77 29.51
C LEU A 106 -9.95 -1.65 30.10
N SER A 107 -10.40 -2.72 30.76
CA SER A 107 -11.67 -2.76 31.46
C SER A 107 -11.46 -2.48 32.95
N LYS A 108 -12.28 -1.61 33.55
CA LYS A 108 -12.24 -1.37 35.00
C LYS A 108 -12.69 -2.61 35.77
N THR A 109 -11.97 -2.98 36.82
CA THR A 109 -12.40 -4.04 37.74
C THR A 109 -13.32 -3.44 38.81
N THR A 110 -14.43 -4.11 39.11
CA THR A 110 -15.40 -3.66 40.13
C THR A 110 -15.59 -4.71 41.21
N GLY A 111 -15.79 -4.28 42.46
CA GLY A 111 -16.08 -5.15 43.60
C GLY A 111 -14.84 -5.85 44.19
N MET A 112 -15.00 -7.07 44.70
CA MET A 112 -13.97 -7.82 45.45
C MET A 112 -12.65 -8.08 44.69
N ARG A 113 -12.62 -7.83 43.37
CA ARG A 113 -11.44 -7.94 42.50
C ARG A 113 -10.62 -6.65 42.38
N GLN A 114 -11.02 -5.55 43.03
CA GLN A 114 -10.24 -4.31 43.07
C GLN A 114 -8.93 -4.46 43.84
N SER A 115 -8.83 -5.41 44.78
CA SER A 115 -7.58 -5.74 45.47
C SER A 115 -6.48 -6.29 44.55
N LEU A 116 -6.83 -6.72 43.33
CA LEU A 116 -5.92 -7.25 42.31
C LEU A 116 -5.52 -6.19 41.25
N GLY A 117 -6.03 -4.96 41.36
CA GLY A 117 -5.77 -3.84 40.44
C GLY A 117 -7.03 -3.29 39.79
N ASP A 118 -7.03 -1.98 39.51
CA ASP A 118 -8.19 -1.19 39.05
C ASP A 118 -8.60 -1.45 37.59
N PHE A 119 -7.68 -1.93 36.77
CA PHE A 119 -7.88 -2.14 35.33
C PHE A 119 -7.33 -3.49 34.89
N LYS A 120 -8.04 -4.18 34.00
CA LYS A 120 -7.62 -5.47 33.43
C LYS A 120 -7.75 -5.47 31.91
N CYS A 121 -6.73 -6.00 31.24
CA CYS A 121 -6.74 -6.20 29.80
C CYS A 121 -7.49 -7.50 29.43
N PRO A 122 -8.50 -7.46 28.55
CA PRO A 122 -9.20 -8.67 28.11
C PRO A 122 -8.38 -9.57 27.17
N SER A 123 -7.34 -9.03 26.52
CA SER A 123 -6.53 -9.78 25.53
C SER A 123 -5.37 -10.54 26.17
N CYS A 124 -4.60 -9.88 27.05
CA CYS A 124 -3.42 -10.49 27.69
C CYS A 124 -3.59 -10.78 29.19
N ASN A 125 -4.77 -10.49 29.76
CA ASN A 125 -5.10 -10.66 31.18
C ASN A 125 -4.23 -9.89 32.18
N GLN A 126 -3.33 -9.00 31.72
CA GLN A 126 -2.56 -8.12 32.60
C GLN A 126 -3.47 -7.18 33.39
N THR A 127 -3.08 -6.92 34.63
CA THR A 127 -3.77 -6.06 35.59
C THR A 127 -2.92 -4.84 35.91
N TYR A 128 -3.57 -3.69 35.99
CA TYR A 128 -2.95 -2.40 36.23
C TYR A 128 -3.67 -1.70 37.38
N SER A 129 -2.93 -1.01 38.23
CA SER A 129 -3.47 -0.15 39.29
C SER A 129 -3.22 1.31 38.94
N SER A 130 -4.26 2.15 39.13
CA SER A 130 -4.05 3.59 39.17
C SER A 130 -3.48 3.92 40.55
N GLN A 131 -2.17 4.13 40.64
CA GLN A 131 -1.56 4.73 41.83
C GLN A 131 -2.09 6.15 42.03
#